data_AF-V2WQI4-F1
#
_entry.id   AF-V2WQI4-F1
#
_cell.length_a   1.000
_cell.length_b   1.000
_cell.length_c   1.000
_cell.angle_alpha   90.00
_cell.angle_beta   90.00
_cell.angle_gamma   90.00
#
_symmetry.space_group_name_H-M   'P 1'
#
loop_
_entity.id
_entity.type
_entity.pdbx_description
1 polymer ?
#
loop_
_entity_poly.entity_id
_entity_poly.type
_entity_poly.pdbx_seq_one_letter_code
_entity_poly.pdbx_strand_id
1 'polypeptide(L)'
;MTDGPEEFWKNDKTDLLLAFNPEAEKVLWIDFVEDFKTSFKPLDTALEAQLKLRDLKMKKRANEYMYQFSYLAKQTGYNNAAQIVEFKRGLPKSLVLKIMT
;
A
#
# COMPACT_ATOMS: atom_id res chain seq x y z
N MET A 1 23.72 7.62 11.51
CA MET A 1 23.02 6.34 11.33
C MET A 1 21.94 6.33 12.36
N THR A 2 20.74 6.66 11.94
CA THR A 2 19.56 6.74 12.80
C THR A 2 18.56 5.82 12.13
N ASP A 3 18.21 4.78 12.87
CA ASP A 3 17.24 3.76 12.52
C ASP A 3 16.02 4.37 11.79
N GLY A 4 15.53 3.67 10.76
CA GLY A 4 14.38 4.15 9.97
C GLY A 4 13.13 4.32 10.85
N PRO A 5 12.10 5.05 10.38
CA PRO A 5 10.86 5.28 11.15
C PRO A 5 10.23 3.99 11.68
N GLU A 6 10.35 2.89 10.93
CA GLU A 6 9.92 1.54 11.31
C GLU A 6 10.66 0.98 12.53
N GLU A 7 11.98 1.15 12.55
CA GLU A 7 12.84 0.62 13.60
C GLU A 7 12.78 1.50 14.86
N PHE A 8 12.63 2.82 14.70
CA PHE A 8 12.30 3.73 15.79
C PHE A 8 10.97 3.36 16.46
N TRP A 9 9.89 3.20 15.67
CA TRP A 9 8.57 2.83 16.19
C TRP A 9 8.61 1.48 16.91
N LYS A 10 9.28 0.48 16.32
CA LYS A 10 9.46 -0.84 16.94
C LYS A 10 10.14 -0.74 18.31
N ASN A 11 11.23 0.01 18.41
CA ASN A 11 11.99 0.14 19.65
C ASN A 11 11.16 0.86 20.73
N ASP A 12 10.49 1.96 20.38
CA ASP A 12 9.58 2.69 21.27
C ASP A 12 8.45 1.79 21.83
N LYS A 13 7.79 1.01 20.97
CA LYS A 13 6.75 0.07 21.42
C LYS A 13 7.31 -1.07 22.26
N THR A 14 8.49 -1.56 21.94
CA THR A 14 9.14 -2.64 22.68
C THR A 14 9.50 -2.17 24.08
N ASP A 15 10.07 -0.97 24.22
CA ASP A 15 10.44 -0.39 25.51
C ASP A 15 9.20 -0.15 26.38
N LEU A 16 8.10 0.33 25.80
CA LEU A 16 6.83 0.53 26.50
C LEU A 16 6.23 -0.80 26.99
N LEU A 17 6.23 -1.84 26.14
CA LEU A 17 5.61 -3.13 26.46
C LEU A 17 6.47 -4.02 27.38
N LEU A 18 7.80 -3.89 27.30
CA LEU A 18 8.75 -4.68 28.09
C LEU A 18 9.20 -4.00 29.38
N ALA A 19 8.90 -2.71 29.58
CA ALA A 19 9.10 -2.07 30.87
C ALA A 19 8.29 -2.82 31.94
N PHE A 20 8.99 -3.48 32.87
CA PHE A 20 8.35 -4.14 34.02
C PHE A 20 7.88 -3.06 35.01
N ASN A 21 6.76 -2.42 34.67
CA ASN A 21 6.10 -1.44 35.50
C ASN A 21 4.71 -1.97 35.89
N PRO A 22 4.52 -2.39 37.16
CA PRO A 22 3.23 -2.91 37.62
C PRO A 22 2.11 -1.86 37.63
N GLU A 23 2.45 -0.56 37.50
CA GLU A 23 1.51 0.56 37.40
C GLU A 23 1.28 1.02 35.96
N ALA A 24 1.98 0.43 34.97
CA ALA A 24 1.78 0.81 33.57
C ALA A 24 0.40 0.40 33.08
N GLU A 25 -0.21 1.29 32.31
CA GLU A 25 -1.47 1.04 31.64
C GLU A 25 -1.32 -0.15 30.69
N LYS A 26 -2.17 -1.18 30.86
CA LYS A 26 -2.17 -2.34 29.99
C LYS A 26 -2.66 -1.91 28.62
N VAL A 27 -1.76 -1.88 27.64
CA VAL A 27 -2.13 -1.62 26.25
C VAL A 27 -3.07 -2.71 25.77
N LEU A 28 -4.31 -2.35 25.40
CA LEU A 28 -5.23 -3.30 24.79
C LEU A 28 -4.77 -3.62 23.37
N TRP A 29 -4.99 -4.87 22.95
CA TRP A 29 -4.59 -5.32 21.61
C TRP A 29 -5.21 -4.48 20.49
N ILE A 30 -6.46 -4.02 20.67
CA ILE A 30 -7.14 -3.17 19.70
C ILE A 30 -6.43 -1.82 19.55
N ASP A 31 -6.07 -1.18 20.66
CA ASP A 31 -5.40 0.12 20.66
C ASP A 31 -4.01 0.03 20.04
N PHE A 32 -3.28 -1.05 20.32
CA PHE A 32 -1.99 -1.33 19.68
C PHE A 32 -2.09 -1.45 18.16
N VAL A 33 -3.10 -2.19 17.66
CA VAL A 33 -3.30 -2.39 16.23
C VAL A 33 -3.72 -1.09 15.52
N GLU A 34 -4.56 -0.26 16.15
CA GLU A 34 -4.95 1.04 15.59
C GLU A 34 -3.78 2.03 15.60
N ASP A 35 -2.95 2.04 16.63
CA ASP A 35 -1.74 2.86 16.68
C ASP A 35 -0.72 2.46 15.59
N PHE A 36 -0.54 1.16 15.34
CA PHE A 36 0.25 0.69 14.21
C PHE A 36 -0.32 1.16 12.87
N LYS A 37 -1.63 0.94 12.65
CA LYS A 37 -2.28 1.36 11.39
C LYS A 37 -2.16 2.86 11.16
N THR A 38 -2.30 3.68 12.20
CA THR A 38 -2.22 5.14 12.09
C THR A 38 -0.79 5.62 11.88
N SER A 39 0.19 5.01 12.54
CA SER A 39 1.62 5.34 12.40
C SER A 39 2.15 5.09 10.98
N PHE A 40 1.65 4.05 10.32
CA PHE A 40 2.08 3.65 8.98
C PHE A 40 1.01 3.86 7.90
N LYS A 41 -0.10 4.55 8.20
CA LYS A 41 -1.09 4.90 7.19
C LYS A 41 -0.45 5.86 6.20
N PRO A 42 -0.51 5.57 4.88
CA PRO A 42 -0.02 6.53 3.91
C PRO A 42 -0.81 7.84 4.01
N LEU A 43 -0.09 8.96 4.11
CA LEU A 43 -0.66 10.31 4.26
C LEU A 43 -1.70 10.61 3.17
N ASP A 44 -1.45 10.11 1.96
CA ASP A 44 -2.41 10.09 0.86
C ASP A 44 -2.43 8.72 0.19
N THR A 45 -3.38 7.88 0.62
CA THR A 45 -3.56 6.53 0.08
C THR A 45 -3.92 6.54 -1.40
N ALA A 46 -4.63 7.57 -1.88
CA ALA A 46 -4.99 7.69 -3.28
C ALA A 46 -3.75 8.04 -4.12
N LEU A 47 -2.97 9.02 -3.70
CA LEU A 47 -1.73 9.41 -4.39
C LEU A 47 -0.73 8.24 -4.48
N GLU A 48 -0.54 7.51 -3.39
CA GLU A 48 0.29 6.29 -3.37
C GLU A 48 -0.21 5.24 -4.37
N ALA A 49 -1.52 4.98 -4.38
CA ALA A 49 -2.11 4.05 -5.34
C ALA A 49 -1.91 4.53 -6.78
N GLN A 50 -2.03 5.84 -7.03
CA GLN A 50 -1.80 6.44 -8.35
C GLN A 50 -0.35 6.28 -8.80
N LEU A 51 0.63 6.52 -7.92
CA LEU A 51 2.06 6.34 -8.21
C LEU A 51 2.37 4.87 -8.52
N LYS A 52 1.95 3.95 -7.65
CA LYS A 52 2.13 2.50 -7.86
C LYS A 52 1.47 2.00 -9.13
N LEU A 53 0.31 2.56 -9.49
CA LEU A 53 -0.42 2.17 -10.69
C LEU A 53 0.28 2.67 -11.98
N ARG A 54 0.97 3.83 -11.95
CA ARG A 54 1.81 4.29 -13.07
C ARG A 54 3.00 3.38 -13.34
N ASP A 55 3.59 2.85 -12.27
CA ASP A 55 4.75 1.94 -12.33
C ASP A 55 4.36 0.48 -12.57
N LEU A 56 3.07 0.15 -12.45
CA LEU A 56 2.57 -1.20 -12.62
C LEU A 56 2.73 -1.66 -14.07
N LYS A 57 3.47 -2.76 -14.25
CA LYS A 57 3.67 -3.42 -15.55
C LYS A 57 3.28 -4.88 -15.47
N MET A 58 2.58 -5.36 -16.47
CA MET A 58 2.29 -6.78 -16.64
C MET A 58 3.61 -7.51 -16.89
N LYS A 59 3.91 -8.47 -16.01
CA LYS A 59 5.08 -9.35 -16.14
C LYS A 59 4.67 -10.61 -16.91
N LYS A 60 4.80 -11.79 -16.30
CA LYS A 60 4.55 -13.08 -16.95
C LYS A 60 3.08 -13.50 -16.94
N ARG A 61 2.30 -13.09 -15.93
CA ARG A 61 0.95 -13.60 -15.68
C ARG A 61 -0.09 -12.48 -15.70
N ALA A 62 -1.09 -12.64 -16.57
CA ALA A 62 -2.15 -11.64 -16.75
C ALA A 62 -3.05 -11.52 -15.52
N ASN A 63 -3.39 -12.63 -14.87
CA ASN A 63 -4.24 -12.64 -13.68
C ASN A 63 -3.62 -11.88 -12.50
N GLU A 64 -2.31 -12.00 -12.30
CA GLU A 64 -1.57 -11.27 -11.26
C GLU A 64 -1.60 -9.76 -11.52
N TYR A 65 -1.29 -9.35 -12.74
CA TYR A 65 -1.43 -7.95 -13.16
C TYR A 65 -2.85 -7.44 -12.95
N MET A 66 -3.84 -8.26 -13.29
CA MET A 66 -5.25 -7.87 -13.20
C MET A 66 -5.71 -7.68 -11.76
N TYR A 67 -5.29 -8.57 -10.88
CA TYR A 67 -5.52 -8.45 -9.45
C TYR A 67 -4.88 -7.18 -8.89
N GLN A 68 -3.59 -6.95 -9.15
CA GLN A 68 -2.86 -5.77 -8.68
C GLN A 68 -3.46 -4.47 -9.20
N PHE A 69 -3.78 -4.41 -10.49
CA PHE A 69 -4.42 -3.25 -11.09
C PHE A 69 -5.78 -2.96 -10.46
N SER A 70 -6.65 -3.97 -10.34
CA SER A 70 -7.99 -3.79 -9.76
C SER A 70 -7.96 -3.35 -8.30
N TYR A 71 -6.98 -3.82 -7.53
CA TYR A 71 -6.77 -3.42 -6.15
C TYR A 71 -6.37 -1.94 -6.03
N LEU A 72 -5.40 -1.50 -6.85
CA LEU A 72 -4.93 -0.12 -6.88
C LEU A 72 -6.00 0.83 -7.45
N ALA A 73 -6.68 0.45 -8.53
CA ALA A 73 -7.69 1.29 -9.19
C ALA A 73 -8.87 1.65 -8.27
N LYS A 74 -9.24 0.78 -7.33
CA LYS A 74 -10.26 1.08 -6.31
C LYS A 74 -9.86 2.20 -5.34
N GLN A 75 -8.56 2.43 -5.19
CA GLN A 75 -8.00 3.37 -4.22
C GLN A 75 -7.65 4.72 -4.83
N THR A 76 -7.53 4.82 -6.16
CA THR A 76 -7.04 6.04 -6.84
C THR A 76 -8.10 7.13 -6.97
N GLY A 77 -9.38 6.78 -6.90
CA GLY A 77 -10.50 7.68 -7.23
C GLY A 77 -10.64 7.98 -8.73
N TYR A 78 -9.93 7.27 -9.60
CA TYR A 78 -9.99 7.49 -11.05
C TYR A 78 -11.33 7.07 -11.65
N ASN A 79 -11.83 7.88 -12.58
CA ASN A 79 -12.96 7.50 -13.42
C ASN A 79 -12.58 6.42 -14.44
N ASN A 80 -13.56 5.82 -15.10
CA ASN A 80 -13.34 4.72 -16.04
C ASN A 80 -12.38 5.09 -17.18
N ALA A 81 -12.45 6.32 -17.71
CA ALA A 81 -11.57 6.77 -18.78
C ALA A 81 -10.10 6.80 -18.34
N ALA A 82 -9.83 7.38 -17.16
CA ALA A 82 -8.48 7.41 -16.58
C ALA A 82 -7.96 6.00 -16.25
N GLN A 83 -8.81 5.13 -15.71
CA GLN A 83 -8.43 3.73 -15.45
C GLN A 83 -8.07 2.99 -16.74
N ILE A 84 -8.81 3.17 -17.82
CA ILE A 84 -8.52 2.54 -19.13
C ILE A 84 -7.16 2.99 -19.67
N VAL A 85 -6.82 4.28 -19.55
CA VAL A 85 -5.54 4.82 -20.02
C VAL A 85 -4.37 4.18 -19.26
N GLU A 86 -4.45 4.13 -17.95
CA GLU A 86 -3.37 3.56 -17.14
C GLU A 86 -3.29 2.04 -17.25
N PHE A 87 -4.42 1.34 -17.40
CA PHE A 87 -4.45 -0.09 -17.70
C PHE A 87 -3.65 -0.40 -18.96
N LYS A 88 -3.89 0.36 -20.04
CA LYS A 88 -3.16 0.20 -21.30
C LYS A 88 -1.66 0.45 -21.14
N ARG A 89 -1.26 1.45 -20.34
CA ARG A 89 0.16 1.74 -20.06
C ARG A 89 0.87 0.57 -19.40
N GLY A 90 0.17 -0.24 -18.60
CA GLY A 90 0.74 -1.39 -17.91
C GLY A 90 0.90 -2.64 -18.79
N LEU A 91 0.24 -2.71 -19.94
CA LEU A 91 0.23 -3.89 -20.80
C LEU A 91 1.45 -3.95 -21.77
N PRO A 92 1.89 -5.16 -22.17
CA PRO A 92 2.83 -5.33 -23.27
C PRO A 92 2.20 -4.86 -24.60
N LYS A 93 2.99 -4.24 -25.48
CA LYS A 93 2.52 -3.70 -26.76
C LYS A 93 1.74 -4.72 -27.60
N SER A 94 2.16 -5.99 -27.60
CA SER A 94 1.50 -7.07 -28.35
C SER A 94 0.06 -7.34 -27.90
N LEU A 95 -0.25 -7.14 -26.62
CA LEU A 95 -1.60 -7.27 -26.09
C LEU A 95 -2.42 -6.01 -26.35
N VAL A 96 -1.83 -4.83 -26.17
CA VAL A 96 -2.50 -3.56 -26.49
C VAL A 96 -3.02 -3.55 -27.93
N LEU A 97 -2.19 -3.98 -28.88
CA LEU A 97 -2.58 -4.05 -30.30
C LEU A 97 -3.69 -5.05 -30.59
N LYS A 98 -3.80 -6.14 -29.82
CA LYS A 98 -4.84 -7.17 -30.02
C LYS A 98 -6.19 -6.78 -29.41
N ILE A 99 -6.17 -6.10 -28.27
CA ILE A 99 -7.37 -5.76 -27.49
C ILE A 99 -8.04 -4.47 -28.01
N MET A 100 -7.30 -3.62 -28.74
CA MET A 100 -7.77 -2.30 -29.20
C MET A 100 -8.21 -2.23 -30.67
N THR A 101 -8.20 -3.36 -31.38
CA THR A 101 -8.90 -3.55 -32.66
C THR A 101 -10.34 -3.94 -32.40
#